data_AF-U1FBL2-F1
#
_entry.id   AF-U1FBL2-F1
#
_cell.length_a   1.000
_cell.length_b   1.000
_cell.length_c   1.000
_cell.angle_alpha   90.00
_cell.angle_beta   90.00
_cell.angle_gamma   90.00
#
_symmetry.space_group_name_H-M   'P 1'
#
loop_
_entity.id
_entity.type
_entity.pdbx_description
1 polymer ?
#
loop_
_entity_poly.entity_id
_entity_poly.type
_entity_poly.pdbx_seq_one_letter_code
_entity_poly.pdbx_strand_id
1 'polypeptide(L)'
;MPIISRDGDVHTAHDSSCGPTSDATRSQRQVKSRHGSRATIGLTILAGLATCLTACASPDAADVTHSGDKHTASTSSTAPGGATPSATTLTTPTATPTPSASPTPAPATKYAGYPGAGKAVTKPTCAAPPAAGTPLKASGAVVPNLPALIPGTNHGKAAEGHVYAAKTVHDWMLKPQTQPKNKRIAFLTFDDGPSQRTPQVLRGLKSSGGRATFFTISSHMGEVDKSLLNQMLEQGNALAIHSYSHDYDYLYPGREASKSHIGCDIDYAMAQMRSFVGSGFTTGAVRNPGGHMSWRGWSTADPAMSERHMSWIDWNALSKDAEGKPLTGTDEVVQNLKETAAEYGTPNVLLILNHDAEDKKVTARSVPAMVKYLKSKGYELGVIA
;
A
#
# COMPACT_ATOMS: atom_id res chain seq x y z
N MET A 1 5.08 31.94 20.30
CA MET A 1 5.19 33.01 21.33
C MET A 1 4.82 34.34 20.68
N PRO A 2 4.14 35.27 21.37
CA PRO A 2 4.28 35.63 22.80
C PRO A 2 3.17 35.04 23.71
N ILE A 3 3.31 34.63 24.98
CA ILE A 3 3.80 35.15 26.29
C ILE A 3 3.07 36.42 26.81
N ILE A 4 2.62 36.64 28.07
CA ILE A 4 2.75 36.11 29.47
C ILE A 4 1.43 36.47 30.22
N SER A 5 0.92 35.74 31.25
CA SER A 5 1.07 35.96 32.73
C SER A 5 -0.22 35.40 33.41
N ARG A 6 -0.31 34.85 34.64
CA ARG A 6 0.58 34.70 35.80
C ARG A 6 -0.06 33.73 36.83
N ASP A 7 0.75 33.34 37.81
CA ASP A 7 0.64 32.36 38.91
C ASP A 7 -0.54 32.51 39.90
N GLY A 8 -1.00 31.42 40.54
CA GLY A 8 -0.72 31.04 41.96
C GLY A 8 -2.08 30.77 42.65
N ASP A 9 -2.32 29.94 43.67
CA ASP A 9 -1.48 29.38 44.71
C ASP A 9 -2.15 28.14 45.34
N VAL A 10 -1.33 27.33 46.01
CA VAL A 10 -1.65 26.08 46.69
C VAL A 10 -1.94 26.34 48.17
N HIS A 11 -2.97 25.69 48.74
CA HIS A 11 -3.15 25.59 50.20
C HIS A 11 -2.80 24.18 50.70
N THR A 12 -2.05 24.14 51.80
CA THR A 12 -1.52 22.98 52.52
C THR A 12 -2.26 22.72 53.84
N ALA A 13 -1.96 21.54 54.42
CA ALA A 13 -2.19 21.03 55.79
C ALA A 13 -3.48 20.17 55.94
N HIS A 14 -3.49 18.99 56.58
CA HIS A 14 -2.75 18.53 57.75
C HIS A 14 -2.46 17.01 57.77
N ASP A 15 -1.56 16.67 58.69
CA ASP A 15 -0.78 15.45 58.96
C ASP A 15 -1.51 14.37 59.80
N SER A 16 -0.89 13.17 59.89
CA SER A 16 -0.92 12.15 60.99
C SER A 16 -1.53 10.75 60.74
N SER A 17 -0.64 9.83 60.37
CA SER A 17 -0.21 8.59 61.07
C SER A 17 -1.03 7.27 61.18
N CYS A 18 -0.26 6.18 60.94
CA CYS A 18 -0.31 4.78 61.42
C CYS A 18 -1.11 3.68 60.64
N GLY A 19 -0.36 2.69 60.13
CA GLY A 19 -0.79 1.47 59.36
C GLY A 19 -1.21 0.27 60.23
N PRO A 20 -0.86 -1.02 59.93
CA PRO A 20 -0.19 -1.62 58.76
C PRO A 20 -0.90 -2.90 58.20
N THR A 21 -0.40 -3.45 57.08
CA THR A 21 0.19 -4.81 56.92
C THR A 21 0.14 -5.26 55.45
N SER A 22 1.29 -5.53 54.85
CA SER A 22 1.41 -6.48 53.73
C SER A 22 2.70 -7.27 53.89
N ASP A 23 2.56 -8.57 53.70
CA ASP A 23 3.54 -9.62 53.95
C ASP A 23 4.12 -10.13 52.62
N ALA A 24 5.20 -10.91 52.74
CA ALA A 24 5.86 -11.75 51.74
C ALA A 24 6.94 -11.10 50.84
N THR A 25 8.17 -11.16 51.37
CA THR A 25 9.43 -11.22 50.61
C THR A 25 9.82 -12.68 50.29
N ARG A 26 10.83 -12.82 49.40
CA ARG A 26 11.82 -13.92 49.25
C ARG A 26 11.57 -14.83 48.01
N SER A 27 12.53 -15.19 47.17
CA SER A 27 13.99 -15.02 47.09
C SER A 27 14.45 -15.26 45.65
N GLN A 28 15.47 -14.52 45.22
CA GLN A 28 16.34 -14.92 44.12
C GLN A 28 17.40 -15.93 44.59
N ARG A 29 17.85 -16.81 43.68
CA ARG A 29 19.10 -17.56 43.77
C ARG A 29 19.85 -17.46 42.44
N GLN A 30 21.10 -17.02 42.51
CA GLN A 30 22.09 -17.00 41.43
C GLN A 30 22.63 -18.39 41.09
N VAL A 31 23.10 -18.58 39.84
CA VAL A 31 24.33 -19.34 39.52
C VAL A 31 25.12 -18.66 38.37
N LYS A 32 26.45 -18.68 38.51
CA LYS A 32 27.55 -18.00 37.79
C LYS A 32 27.98 -18.66 36.46
N SER A 33 28.77 -17.90 35.65
CA SER A 33 30.10 -18.24 35.06
C SER A 33 30.27 -17.64 33.64
N ARG A 34 31.41 -17.19 33.07
CA ARG A 34 32.75 -16.66 33.46
C ARG A 34 33.50 -16.40 32.11
N HIS A 35 34.54 -15.53 32.10
CA HIS A 35 35.52 -15.18 31.02
C HIS A 35 35.09 -14.07 30.04
N GLY A 36 35.93 -13.12 29.58
CA GLY A 36 37.34 -12.79 29.80
C GLY A 36 37.87 -11.88 28.67
N SER A 37 38.37 -10.68 29.02
CA SER A 37 39.43 -9.82 28.41
C SER A 37 39.38 -9.23 26.97
N ARG A 38 39.48 -7.89 26.95
CA ARG A 38 40.31 -6.96 26.12
C ARG A 38 40.13 -6.87 24.58
N ALA A 39 39.81 -5.66 24.10
CA ALA A 39 40.72 -4.79 23.33
C ALA A 39 40.10 -3.39 23.09
N THR A 40 40.88 -2.35 23.32
CA THR A 40 40.56 -0.93 23.11
C THR A 40 41.32 -0.45 21.87
N ILE A 41 40.64 0.18 20.91
CA ILE A 41 41.25 1.07 19.92
C ILE A 41 40.39 2.34 19.89
N GLY A 42 41.00 3.44 20.32
CA GLY A 42 40.43 4.78 20.20
C GLY A 42 40.77 5.39 18.85
N LEU A 43 39.83 6.16 18.30
CA LEU A 43 40.12 7.16 17.27
C LEU A 43 39.40 8.46 17.62
N THR A 44 40.23 9.49 17.74
CA THR A 44 39.99 10.91 18.00
C THR A 44 39.09 11.55 16.93
N ILE A 45 38.34 12.60 17.28
CA ILE A 45 38.37 13.91 16.60
C ILE A 45 37.76 14.98 17.53
N LEU A 46 38.47 16.11 17.55
CA LEU A 46 38.41 17.26 18.43
C LEU A 46 37.30 18.23 18.01
N ALA A 47 36.60 18.81 19.00
CA ALA A 47 35.68 19.92 18.81
C ALA A 47 36.45 21.24 18.64
N GLY A 48 36.06 22.04 17.65
CA GLY A 48 36.51 23.42 17.44
C GLY A 48 35.32 24.36 17.49
N LEU A 49 35.32 25.24 18.50
CA LEU A 49 34.35 26.28 18.79
C LEU A 49 34.80 27.59 18.13
N ALA A 50 33.90 28.33 17.47
CA ALA A 50 34.05 29.78 17.28
C ALA A 50 32.70 30.45 16.97
N THR A 51 32.39 31.45 17.78
CA THR A 51 31.20 32.31 17.78
C THR A 51 31.45 33.67 17.14
N CYS A 52 30.33 34.32 16.80
CA CYS A 52 30.06 35.77 16.68
C CYS A 52 30.05 36.47 15.30
N LEU A 53 28.81 36.67 14.83
CA LEU A 53 28.04 37.93 14.67
C LEU A 53 28.36 38.96 13.54
N THR A 54 27.30 39.21 12.76
CA THR A 54 26.75 40.49 12.20
C THR A 54 27.56 41.28 11.16
N ALA A 55 27.00 41.95 10.14
CA ALA A 55 25.66 42.09 9.55
C ALA A 55 25.76 42.93 8.24
N CYS A 56 24.66 42.94 7.46
CA CYS A 56 24.19 43.97 6.52
C CYS A 56 24.88 44.19 5.15
N ALA A 57 24.15 43.92 4.06
CA ALA A 57 23.53 44.93 3.16
C ALA A 57 23.44 44.45 1.69
N SER A 58 22.24 44.56 1.11
CA SER A 58 21.90 44.66 -0.33
C SER A 58 21.43 46.12 -0.59
N PRO A 59 21.11 46.63 -1.81
CA PRO A 59 20.60 45.91 -3.00
C PRO A 59 20.91 46.49 -4.42
N ASP A 60 20.32 45.83 -5.44
CA ASP A 60 19.80 46.32 -6.74
C ASP A 60 20.74 46.98 -7.77
N ALA A 61 20.55 46.97 -9.09
CA ALA A 61 19.71 46.29 -10.09
C ALA A 61 20.23 46.74 -11.47
N ALA A 62 19.96 46.01 -12.57
CA ALA A 62 19.44 46.54 -13.85
C ALA A 62 19.62 45.57 -15.02
N ASP A 63 18.54 45.53 -15.79
CA ASP A 63 18.14 44.77 -16.97
C ASP A 63 18.53 45.50 -18.27
N VAL A 64 18.76 44.80 -19.40
CA VAL A 64 18.38 45.22 -20.78
C VAL A 64 18.38 44.00 -21.74
N THR A 65 17.26 43.90 -22.48
CA THR A 65 16.80 42.99 -23.55
C THR A 65 17.56 43.05 -24.90
N HIS A 66 17.45 42.03 -25.79
CA HIS A 66 16.64 42.04 -27.04
C HIS A 66 16.81 40.78 -27.96
N SER A 67 15.74 40.49 -28.73
CA SER A 67 15.49 39.54 -29.86
C SER A 67 16.60 39.40 -30.91
N GLY A 68 16.65 38.44 -31.85
CA GLY A 68 15.75 37.38 -32.35
C GLY A 68 16.24 36.87 -33.73
N ASP A 69 15.57 35.82 -34.22
CA ASP A 69 15.45 35.33 -35.60
C ASP A 69 16.43 34.36 -36.30
N LYS A 70 15.75 33.47 -37.06
CA LYS A 70 16.14 32.30 -37.85
C LYS A 70 16.76 32.69 -39.21
N HIS A 71 17.56 31.81 -39.81
CA HIS A 71 17.39 31.40 -41.22
C HIS A 71 18.25 30.17 -41.60
N THR A 72 17.87 29.58 -42.73
CA THR A 72 18.07 28.22 -43.24
C THR A 72 19.24 28.06 -44.23
N ALA A 73 19.59 26.79 -44.47
CA ALA A 73 20.65 26.19 -45.31
C ALA A 73 20.82 26.67 -46.78
N SER A 74 22.00 26.42 -47.38
CA SER A 74 22.20 25.44 -48.49
C SER A 74 23.60 25.50 -49.18
N THR A 75 24.01 24.35 -49.78
CA THR A 75 24.99 24.09 -50.88
C THR A 75 26.51 24.14 -50.56
N SER A 76 27.44 23.34 -51.14
CA SER A 76 27.47 22.30 -52.20
C SER A 76 28.79 21.47 -52.16
N SER A 77 28.83 20.41 -53.00
CA SER A 77 29.80 19.33 -53.31
C SER A 77 31.33 19.62 -53.31
N THR A 78 32.25 18.62 -53.22
CA THR A 78 32.69 17.70 -54.30
C THR A 78 33.62 16.55 -53.78
N ALA A 79 33.59 15.37 -54.43
CA ALA A 79 34.36 14.11 -54.19
C ALA A 79 35.79 14.15 -54.88
N PRO A 80 36.62 13.07 -55.11
CA PRO A 80 36.36 11.59 -55.10
C PRO A 80 37.51 10.62 -54.69
N GLY A 81 37.24 9.30 -54.79
CA GLY A 81 38.20 8.18 -55.01
C GLY A 81 38.31 7.18 -53.86
N GLY A 82 38.28 5.85 -53.97
CA GLY A 82 38.25 4.90 -55.10
C GLY A 82 38.82 3.54 -54.60
N ALA A 83 38.33 2.42 -55.17
CA ALA A 83 38.86 1.04 -55.16
C ALA A 83 38.50 0.05 -54.02
N THR A 84 37.67 -0.94 -54.40
CA THR A 84 37.67 -2.38 -54.00
C THR A 84 38.52 -3.17 -55.03
N PRO A 85 38.80 -4.50 -54.97
CA PRO A 85 37.99 -5.61 -54.41
C PRO A 85 38.78 -6.78 -53.74
N SER A 86 38.05 -7.72 -53.11
CA SER A 86 38.28 -9.18 -53.25
C SER A 86 37.17 -9.97 -52.56
N ALA A 87 36.74 -11.04 -53.23
CA ALA A 87 35.62 -11.90 -52.87
C ALA A 87 36.10 -13.34 -52.70
N THR A 88 35.60 -14.07 -51.68
CA THR A 88 35.53 -15.55 -51.71
C THR A 88 34.39 -16.08 -50.81
N THR A 89 33.34 -16.57 -51.47
CA THR A 89 32.46 -17.75 -51.22
C THR A 89 31.89 -18.11 -49.83
N LEU A 90 30.54 -18.07 -49.80
CA LEU A 90 29.58 -19.13 -49.42
C LEU A 90 29.98 -20.21 -48.41
N THR A 91 29.23 -20.25 -47.29
CA THR A 91 28.53 -21.44 -46.80
C THR A 91 27.45 -21.02 -45.79
N THR A 92 26.21 -21.46 -46.01
CA THR A 92 25.15 -21.56 -45.00
C THR A 92 25.00 -23.05 -44.69
N PRO A 93 24.72 -23.44 -43.44
CA PRO A 93 23.32 -23.77 -43.15
C PRO A 93 22.84 -23.34 -41.74
N THR A 94 21.59 -22.88 -41.75
CA THR A 94 20.50 -23.33 -40.85
C THR A 94 20.76 -23.42 -39.35
N ALA A 95 20.25 -22.44 -38.61
CA ALA A 95 19.26 -22.67 -37.55
C ALA A 95 18.75 -21.32 -37.03
N THR A 96 17.52 -20.97 -37.41
CA THR A 96 16.75 -19.93 -36.74
C THR A 96 16.55 -20.38 -35.29
N PRO A 97 16.92 -19.60 -34.26
CA PRO A 97 16.45 -19.91 -32.91
C PRO A 97 14.95 -19.63 -32.91
N THR A 98 14.16 -20.70 -32.91
CA THR A 98 12.75 -20.66 -32.54
C THR A 98 12.65 -19.91 -31.22
N PRO A 99 11.78 -18.90 -31.07
CA PRO A 99 11.55 -18.31 -29.77
C PRO A 99 11.02 -19.44 -28.89
N SER A 100 11.87 -19.88 -27.96
CA SER A 100 11.50 -20.84 -26.92
C SER A 100 10.30 -20.23 -26.22
N ALA A 101 9.13 -20.87 -26.39
CA ALA A 101 7.91 -20.52 -25.69
C ALA A 101 8.22 -20.58 -24.20
N SER A 102 8.50 -19.41 -23.62
CA SER A 102 8.59 -19.27 -22.17
C SER A 102 7.25 -19.72 -21.60
N PRO A 103 7.25 -20.45 -20.46
CA PRO A 103 6.01 -20.92 -19.88
C PRO A 103 5.12 -19.71 -19.60
N THR A 104 3.93 -19.69 -20.17
CA THR A 104 2.82 -18.89 -19.66
C THR A 104 2.79 -19.11 -18.15
N PRO A 105 2.75 -18.06 -17.30
CA PRO A 105 2.58 -18.26 -15.88
C PRO A 105 1.36 -19.14 -15.69
N ALA A 106 1.51 -20.26 -14.97
CA ALA A 106 0.36 -21.04 -14.58
C ALA A 106 -0.64 -20.06 -13.92
N PRO A 107 -1.91 -20.01 -14.37
CA PRO A 107 -2.93 -19.25 -13.65
C PRO A 107 -2.85 -19.67 -12.18
N ALA A 108 -2.91 -18.67 -11.29
CA ALA A 108 -2.72 -18.81 -9.86
C ALA A 108 -3.28 -20.16 -9.38
N THR A 109 -2.36 -21.02 -8.95
CA THR A 109 -2.66 -22.27 -8.26
C THR A 109 -3.79 -22.01 -7.27
N LYS A 110 -4.90 -22.76 -7.42
CA LYS A 110 -6.10 -22.78 -6.57
C LYS A 110 -5.94 -21.91 -5.32
N TYR A 111 -6.61 -20.75 -5.31
CA TYR A 111 -6.69 -19.87 -4.15
C TYR A 111 -6.93 -20.74 -2.90
N ALA A 112 -6.00 -20.70 -1.95
CA ALA A 112 -6.20 -21.34 -0.66
C ALA A 112 -7.30 -20.54 0.03
N GLY A 113 -8.56 -20.87 -0.27
CA GLY A 113 -9.71 -20.15 0.25
C GLY A 113 -9.66 -20.15 1.77
N TYR A 114 -10.06 -19.04 2.38
CA TYR A 114 -10.18 -18.95 3.82
C TYR A 114 -11.10 -20.08 4.34
N PRO A 115 -10.70 -20.80 5.40
CA PRO A 115 -11.52 -21.86 5.99
C PRO A 115 -12.95 -21.37 6.26
N GLY A 116 -13.93 -21.93 5.55
CA GLY A 116 -15.34 -21.56 5.70
C GLY A 116 -15.94 -20.67 4.60
N ALA A 117 -15.24 -20.46 3.48
CA ALA A 117 -15.90 -19.98 2.27
C ALA A 117 -17.12 -20.88 1.93
N GLY A 118 -18.25 -20.24 1.61
CA GLY A 118 -19.52 -20.90 1.34
C GLY A 118 -20.35 -21.29 2.56
N LYS A 119 -19.88 -21.03 3.79
CA LYS A 119 -20.63 -21.32 5.02
C LYS A 119 -21.56 -20.16 5.43
N ALA A 120 -22.45 -20.44 6.38
CA ALA A 120 -23.28 -19.40 6.99
C ALA A 120 -22.41 -18.28 7.56
N VAL A 121 -22.78 -17.04 7.30
CA VAL A 121 -22.09 -15.87 7.85
C VAL A 121 -22.41 -15.82 9.34
N THR A 122 -21.42 -16.02 10.19
CA THR A 122 -21.59 -15.98 11.65
C THR A 122 -20.95 -14.73 12.20
N LYS A 123 -21.64 -14.05 13.13
CA LYS A 123 -21.01 -13.02 13.96
C LYS A 123 -19.79 -13.61 14.69
N PRO A 124 -18.62 -12.96 14.67
CA PRO A 124 -17.47 -13.41 15.42
C PRO A 124 -17.73 -13.48 16.93
N THR A 125 -17.04 -14.38 17.62
CA THR A 125 -17.21 -14.62 19.07
C THR A 125 -16.48 -13.61 19.94
N CYS A 126 -15.55 -12.84 19.37
CA CYS A 126 -14.83 -11.79 20.08
C CYS A 126 -15.71 -10.54 20.29
N ALA A 127 -15.31 -9.69 21.25
CA ALA A 127 -15.97 -8.42 21.52
C ALA A 127 -15.97 -7.56 20.26
N ALA A 128 -17.12 -6.97 19.93
CA ALA A 128 -17.25 -6.15 18.72
C ALA A 128 -16.22 -5.00 18.75
N PRO A 129 -15.44 -4.80 17.67
CA PRO A 129 -14.64 -3.59 17.49
C PRO A 129 -15.53 -2.34 17.57
N PRO A 130 -14.96 -1.17 17.91
CA PRO A 130 -15.65 0.10 17.77
C PRO A 130 -16.22 0.24 16.36
N ALA A 131 -17.51 0.56 16.27
CA ALA A 131 -18.20 0.59 15.00
C ALA A 131 -18.08 1.98 14.36
N ALA A 132 -17.48 2.05 13.18
CA ALA A 132 -17.69 3.13 12.21
C ALA A 132 -18.74 2.70 11.16
N GLY A 133 -19.91 2.20 11.59
CA GLY A 133 -21.00 1.80 10.67
C GLY A 133 -21.64 0.43 10.94
N THR A 134 -22.75 0.18 10.22
CA THR A 134 -23.85 -0.78 10.46
C THR A 134 -23.46 -2.22 10.85
N PRO A 135 -24.18 -2.88 11.78
CA PRO A 135 -23.93 -4.29 12.16
C PRO A 135 -24.08 -5.30 11.02
N LEU A 136 -23.52 -6.51 11.22
CA LEU A 136 -23.65 -7.64 10.28
C LEU A 136 -25.12 -7.90 9.90
N LYS A 137 -25.45 -7.68 8.64
CA LYS A 137 -26.83 -7.73 8.13
C LYS A 137 -27.41 -9.16 8.02
N ALA A 138 -26.58 -10.19 7.95
CA ALA A 138 -27.00 -11.56 7.61
C ALA A 138 -26.39 -12.64 8.51
N SER A 139 -26.28 -12.39 9.82
CA SER A 139 -25.77 -13.40 10.76
C SER A 139 -26.68 -14.63 10.83
N GLY A 140 -26.09 -15.82 10.76
CA GLY A 140 -26.78 -17.11 10.80
C GLY A 140 -27.28 -17.62 9.44
N ALA A 141 -27.06 -16.89 8.34
CA ALA A 141 -27.54 -17.27 7.01
C ALA A 141 -26.40 -17.57 6.03
N VAL A 142 -26.63 -18.50 5.11
CA VAL A 142 -25.81 -18.60 3.89
C VAL A 142 -26.28 -17.51 2.93
N VAL A 143 -25.39 -16.59 2.58
CA VAL A 143 -25.70 -15.46 1.72
C VAL A 143 -25.34 -15.82 0.27
N PRO A 144 -26.27 -15.69 -0.68
CA PRO A 144 -25.97 -15.90 -2.10
C PRO A 144 -24.84 -14.99 -2.57
N ASN A 145 -23.95 -15.54 -3.41
CA ASN A 145 -22.90 -14.76 -4.04
C ASN A 145 -23.50 -13.72 -4.98
N LEU A 146 -22.91 -12.52 -4.99
CA LEU A 146 -23.15 -11.57 -6.06
C LEU A 146 -22.84 -12.23 -7.41
N PRO A 147 -23.61 -11.95 -8.47
CA PRO A 147 -23.44 -12.60 -9.77
C PRO A 147 -22.01 -12.54 -10.32
N ALA A 148 -21.31 -11.44 -10.07
CA ALA A 148 -19.94 -11.26 -10.56
C ALA A 148 -18.87 -11.96 -9.71
N LEU A 149 -19.16 -12.40 -8.48
CA LEU A 149 -18.18 -13.04 -7.61
C LEU A 149 -17.88 -14.47 -8.09
N ILE A 150 -16.59 -14.79 -8.28
CA ILE A 150 -16.17 -16.18 -8.40
C ILE A 150 -16.20 -16.82 -6.99
N PRO A 151 -16.93 -17.92 -6.77
CA PRO A 151 -16.96 -18.57 -5.46
C PRO A 151 -15.56 -18.98 -5.00
N GLY A 152 -15.22 -18.67 -3.74
CA GLY A 152 -13.90 -18.97 -3.18
C GLY A 152 -12.81 -17.97 -3.55
N THR A 153 -13.16 -16.78 -4.05
CA THR A 153 -12.22 -15.70 -4.35
C THR A 153 -12.72 -14.35 -3.80
N ASN A 154 -11.99 -13.27 -4.13
CA ASN A 154 -12.35 -11.89 -3.86
C ASN A 154 -12.57 -11.03 -5.12
N HIS A 155 -12.65 -11.64 -6.30
CA HIS A 155 -12.68 -10.96 -7.59
C HIS A 155 -13.69 -11.61 -8.55
N GLY A 156 -14.03 -10.89 -9.61
CA GLY A 156 -14.83 -11.41 -10.70
C GLY A 156 -14.02 -11.88 -11.91
N LYS A 157 -14.70 -12.54 -12.85
CA LYS A 157 -14.08 -13.19 -14.02
C LYS A 157 -13.19 -12.28 -14.87
N ALA A 158 -13.53 -11.00 -14.99
CA ALA A 158 -12.73 -10.05 -15.78
C ALA A 158 -11.32 -9.78 -15.20
N ALA A 159 -11.05 -10.21 -13.95
CA ALA A 159 -9.72 -10.15 -13.36
C ALA A 159 -8.82 -11.33 -13.74
N GLU A 160 -9.39 -12.45 -14.22
CA GLU A 160 -8.64 -13.67 -14.52
C GLU A 160 -7.47 -13.40 -15.49
N GLY A 161 -6.32 -14.04 -15.24
CA GLY A 161 -5.06 -13.76 -15.95
C GLY A 161 -4.27 -12.55 -15.41
N HIS A 162 -4.86 -11.75 -14.53
CA HIS A 162 -4.22 -10.60 -13.89
C HIS A 162 -4.28 -10.65 -12.35
N VAL A 163 -4.60 -11.82 -11.79
CA VAL A 163 -4.69 -12.04 -10.34
C VAL A 163 -3.37 -12.54 -9.79
N TYR A 164 -2.94 -11.96 -8.67
CA TYR A 164 -1.73 -12.35 -7.95
C TYR A 164 -2.07 -12.65 -6.49
N ALA A 165 -1.54 -13.75 -5.96
CA ALA A 165 -1.77 -14.12 -4.57
C ALA A 165 -1.20 -13.07 -3.61
N ALA A 166 -1.97 -12.70 -2.59
CA ALA A 166 -1.54 -11.73 -1.57
C ALA A 166 -0.17 -12.03 -0.98
N LYS A 167 0.10 -13.30 -0.63
CA LYS A 167 1.40 -13.73 -0.11
C LYS A 167 2.54 -13.46 -1.10
N THR A 168 2.33 -13.73 -2.38
CA THR A 168 3.35 -13.49 -3.41
C THR A 168 3.65 -12.00 -3.54
N VAL A 169 2.63 -11.15 -3.55
CA VAL A 169 2.80 -9.70 -3.62
C VAL A 169 3.51 -9.17 -2.37
N HIS A 170 3.12 -9.65 -1.19
CA HIS A 170 3.79 -9.35 0.07
C HIS A 170 5.27 -9.75 0.05
N ASP A 171 5.60 -10.97 -0.38
CA ASP A 171 6.98 -11.44 -0.48
C ASP A 171 7.80 -10.58 -1.46
N TRP A 172 7.22 -10.14 -2.58
CA TRP A 172 7.87 -9.22 -3.54
C TRP A 172 8.16 -7.84 -2.98
N MET A 173 7.32 -7.35 -2.06
CA MET A 173 7.54 -6.08 -1.38
C MET A 173 8.68 -6.18 -0.36
N LEU A 174 8.74 -7.28 0.41
CA LEU A 174 9.80 -7.50 1.39
C LEU A 174 11.14 -7.91 0.77
N LYS A 175 11.09 -8.58 -0.39
CA LYS A 175 12.26 -9.14 -1.06
C LYS A 175 12.27 -8.75 -2.54
N PRO A 176 12.59 -7.48 -2.88
CA PRO A 176 12.54 -6.99 -4.26
C PRO A 176 13.32 -7.82 -5.28
N GLN A 177 14.39 -8.49 -4.86
CA GLN A 177 15.18 -9.41 -5.69
C GLN A 177 14.41 -10.65 -6.17
N THR A 178 13.26 -10.95 -5.56
CA THR A 178 12.38 -12.07 -5.94
C THR A 178 11.27 -11.66 -6.91
N GLN A 179 11.20 -10.38 -7.27
CA GLN A 179 10.25 -9.87 -8.25
C GLN A 179 10.47 -10.51 -9.64
N PRO A 180 9.43 -10.60 -10.48
CA PRO A 180 9.56 -11.12 -11.83
C PRO A 180 10.59 -10.31 -12.63
N LYS A 181 11.57 -10.97 -13.26
CA LYS A 181 12.64 -10.26 -13.99
C LYS A 181 12.22 -9.70 -15.35
N ASN A 182 11.31 -10.40 -16.03
CA ASN A 182 10.89 -10.08 -17.41
C ASN A 182 9.46 -9.54 -17.48
N LYS A 183 8.91 -9.07 -16.35
CA LYS A 183 7.53 -8.61 -16.27
C LYS A 183 7.44 -7.45 -15.29
N ARG A 184 6.75 -6.38 -15.69
CA ARG A 184 6.45 -5.24 -14.82
C ARG A 184 4.97 -5.26 -14.45
N ILE A 185 4.68 -5.23 -13.16
CA ILE A 185 3.33 -5.33 -12.63
C ILE A 185 3.07 -4.11 -11.75
N ALA A 186 1.97 -3.42 -11.99
CA ALA A 186 1.50 -2.34 -11.15
C ALA A 186 0.14 -2.72 -10.54
N PHE A 187 0.02 -2.48 -9.25
CA PHE A 187 -1.21 -2.65 -8.49
C PHE A 187 -1.70 -1.26 -8.10
N LEU A 188 -2.72 -0.77 -8.81
CA LEU A 188 -3.50 0.35 -8.31
C LEU A 188 -4.33 -0.16 -7.14
N THR A 189 -4.16 0.48 -5.99
CA THR A 189 -4.90 0.13 -4.77
C THR A 189 -5.63 1.35 -4.23
N PHE A 190 -6.83 1.14 -3.70
CA PHE A 190 -7.67 2.18 -3.12
C PHE A 190 -8.12 1.75 -1.72
N ASP A 191 -7.85 2.60 -0.74
CA ASP A 191 -8.22 2.39 0.66
C ASP A 191 -9.48 3.21 1.02
N ASP A 192 -10.11 2.82 2.12
CA ASP A 192 -11.22 3.48 2.83
C ASP A 192 -12.61 3.39 2.20
N GLY A 193 -12.70 3.03 0.92
CA GLY A 193 -13.97 2.78 0.26
C GLY A 193 -14.72 1.53 0.79
N PRO A 194 -15.91 1.24 0.22
CA PRO A 194 -16.56 1.98 -0.86
C PRO A 194 -17.18 3.30 -0.38
N SER A 195 -17.25 4.29 -1.27
CA SER A 195 -17.84 5.60 -1.00
C SER A 195 -18.51 6.20 -2.25
N GLN A 196 -19.00 7.45 -2.15
CA GLN A 196 -19.49 8.21 -3.31
C GLN A 196 -18.43 8.45 -4.41
N ARG A 197 -17.13 8.25 -4.13
CA ARG A 197 -16.05 8.36 -5.13
C ARG A 197 -15.78 7.06 -5.88
N THR A 198 -16.09 5.90 -5.31
CA THR A 198 -15.87 4.60 -5.94
C THR A 198 -16.45 4.52 -7.36
N PRO A 199 -17.68 5.00 -7.66
CA PRO A 199 -18.20 4.98 -9.03
C PRO A 199 -17.34 5.75 -10.05
N GLN A 200 -16.71 6.86 -9.63
CA GLN A 200 -15.83 7.64 -10.49
C GLN A 200 -14.51 6.92 -10.75
N VAL A 201 -13.94 6.28 -9.72
CA VAL A 201 -12.77 5.40 -9.86
C VAL A 201 -13.06 4.28 -10.84
N LEU A 202 -14.19 3.57 -10.68
CA LEU A 202 -14.61 2.48 -11.57
C LEU A 202 -14.75 2.94 -13.03
N ARG A 203 -15.39 4.08 -13.28
CA ARG A 203 -15.47 4.65 -14.64
C ARG A 203 -14.09 4.94 -15.22
N GLY A 204 -13.17 5.47 -14.42
CA GLY A 204 -11.80 5.77 -14.83
C GLY A 204 -10.99 4.50 -15.15
N LEU A 205 -11.12 3.46 -14.32
CA LEU A 205 -10.49 2.15 -14.58
C LEU A 205 -11.05 1.55 -15.86
N LYS A 206 -12.38 1.48 -16.01
CA LYS A 206 -13.04 0.90 -17.19
C LYS A 206 -12.63 1.62 -18.49
N SER A 207 -12.66 2.96 -18.52
CA SER A 207 -12.36 3.73 -19.74
C SER A 207 -10.89 3.65 -20.16
N SER A 208 -9.99 3.38 -19.21
CA SER A 208 -8.55 3.25 -19.46
C SER A 208 -8.09 1.79 -19.60
N GLY A 209 -9.02 0.82 -19.53
CA GLY A 209 -8.72 -0.61 -19.55
C GLY A 209 -7.83 -1.02 -18.37
N GLY A 210 -8.11 -0.48 -17.19
CA GLY A 210 -7.43 -0.76 -15.93
C GLY A 210 -8.27 -1.63 -15.00
N ARG A 211 -7.65 -1.96 -13.87
CA ARG A 211 -8.21 -2.71 -12.75
C ARG A 211 -7.45 -2.34 -11.48
N ALA A 212 -8.07 -2.58 -10.33
CA ALA A 212 -7.52 -2.23 -9.04
C ALA A 212 -7.91 -3.24 -7.96
N THR A 213 -7.21 -3.16 -6.82
CA THR A 213 -7.63 -3.80 -5.57
C THR A 213 -8.17 -2.73 -4.62
N PHE A 214 -9.37 -2.94 -4.11
CA PHE A 214 -10.00 -2.03 -3.14
C PHE A 214 -9.86 -2.63 -1.76
N PHE A 215 -9.05 -2.02 -0.91
CA PHE A 215 -8.94 -2.36 0.50
C PHE A 215 -10.08 -1.61 1.22
N THR A 216 -11.17 -2.32 1.46
CA THR A 216 -12.41 -1.71 1.94
C THR A 216 -12.48 -1.69 3.46
N ILE A 217 -12.93 -0.57 4.02
CA ILE A 217 -13.45 -0.56 5.38
C ILE A 217 -14.81 -1.24 5.33
N SER A 218 -14.87 -2.45 5.86
CA SER A 218 -16.03 -3.32 5.62
C SER A 218 -17.33 -2.77 6.22
N SER A 219 -17.28 -1.95 7.27
CA SER A 219 -18.46 -1.28 7.84
C SER A 219 -19.13 -0.33 6.83
N HIS A 220 -18.35 0.33 5.96
CA HIS A 220 -18.86 1.24 4.91
C HIS A 220 -19.66 0.51 3.83
N MET A 221 -19.54 -0.82 3.71
CA MET A 221 -20.33 -1.60 2.75
C MET A 221 -21.84 -1.54 3.04
N GLY A 222 -22.23 -1.23 4.28
CA GLY A 222 -23.62 -0.99 4.66
C GLY A 222 -24.22 0.30 4.11
N GLU A 223 -23.38 1.21 3.63
CA GLU A 223 -23.75 2.56 3.18
C GLU A 223 -23.95 2.63 1.66
N VAL A 224 -23.61 1.56 0.94
CA VAL A 224 -23.72 1.47 -0.52
C VAL A 224 -24.65 0.35 -0.95
N ASP A 225 -25.19 0.48 -2.17
CA ASP A 225 -25.95 -0.59 -2.79
C ASP A 225 -25.02 -1.76 -3.17
N LYS A 226 -25.52 -2.99 -2.99
CA LYS A 226 -24.89 -4.22 -3.49
C LYS A 226 -24.59 -4.15 -4.98
N SER A 227 -25.35 -3.38 -5.76
CA SER A 227 -25.09 -3.15 -7.19
C SER A 227 -23.71 -2.53 -7.45
N LEU A 228 -23.24 -1.61 -6.59
CA LEU A 228 -21.89 -1.03 -6.70
C LEU A 228 -20.82 -2.08 -6.43
N LEU A 229 -20.99 -2.89 -5.38
CA LEU A 229 -20.07 -3.99 -5.06
C LEU A 229 -19.99 -5.02 -6.18
N ASN A 230 -21.14 -5.37 -6.78
CA ASN A 230 -21.18 -6.25 -7.95
C ASN A 230 -20.45 -5.62 -9.14
N GLN A 231 -20.64 -4.31 -9.38
CA GLN A 231 -19.96 -3.59 -10.45
C GLN A 231 -18.42 -3.58 -10.27
N MET A 232 -17.92 -3.45 -9.03
CA MET A 232 -16.49 -3.55 -8.74
C MET A 232 -15.92 -4.90 -9.22
N LEU A 233 -16.58 -6.00 -8.84
CA LEU A 233 -16.16 -7.36 -9.24
C LEU A 233 -16.32 -7.61 -10.74
N GLU A 234 -17.45 -7.19 -11.33
CA GLU A 234 -17.77 -7.36 -12.74
C GLU A 234 -16.72 -6.69 -13.64
N GLN A 235 -16.20 -5.54 -13.22
CA GLN A 235 -15.17 -4.79 -13.95
C GLN A 235 -13.74 -5.33 -13.74
N GLY A 236 -13.59 -6.48 -13.10
CA GLY A 236 -12.30 -7.16 -12.94
C GLY A 236 -11.43 -6.57 -11.82
N ASN A 237 -12.05 -5.97 -10.81
CA ASN A 237 -11.37 -5.52 -9.61
C ASN A 237 -11.45 -6.59 -8.51
N ALA A 238 -10.56 -6.48 -7.53
CA ALA A 238 -10.57 -7.31 -6.33
C ALA A 238 -10.99 -6.48 -5.10
N LEU A 239 -11.64 -7.13 -4.14
CA LEU A 239 -11.96 -6.55 -2.83
C LEU A 239 -11.06 -7.16 -1.75
N ALA A 240 -10.54 -6.36 -0.83
CA ALA A 240 -9.66 -6.80 0.24
C ALA A 240 -10.01 -6.07 1.55
N ILE A 241 -9.45 -6.53 2.68
CA ILE A 241 -9.80 -5.99 3.99
C ILE A 241 -8.93 -4.78 4.34
N HIS A 242 -9.56 -3.67 4.71
CA HIS A 242 -8.92 -2.50 5.34
C HIS A 242 -9.50 -2.22 6.72
N SER A 243 -9.63 -3.28 7.52
CA SER A 243 -10.33 -3.32 8.80
C SER A 243 -11.87 -3.28 8.71
N TYR A 244 -12.50 -3.49 9.86
CA TYR A 244 -13.91 -3.24 10.12
C TYR A 244 -14.12 -1.86 10.75
N SER A 245 -13.28 -1.49 11.73
CA SER A 245 -13.46 -0.29 12.54
C SER A 245 -12.78 0.96 11.98
N HIS A 246 -11.63 0.79 11.31
CA HIS A 246 -10.66 1.85 11.01
C HIS A 246 -10.27 2.70 12.23
N ASP A 247 -10.36 2.12 13.43
CA ASP A 247 -10.08 2.81 14.69
C ASP A 247 -8.63 2.54 15.13
N TYR A 248 -7.78 3.56 15.02
CA TYR A 248 -6.38 3.46 15.38
C TYR A 248 -6.15 3.18 16.87
N ASP A 249 -6.96 3.74 17.77
CA ASP A 249 -6.78 3.58 19.21
C ASP A 249 -7.18 2.16 19.65
N TYR A 250 -8.16 1.58 18.97
CA TYR A 250 -8.53 0.18 19.13
C TYR A 250 -7.48 -0.77 18.55
N LEU A 251 -7.07 -0.58 17.29
CA LEU A 251 -6.16 -1.50 16.62
C LEU A 251 -4.72 -1.43 17.18
N TYR A 252 -4.30 -0.22 17.57
CA TYR A 252 -2.93 0.10 17.95
C TYR A 252 -2.85 0.87 19.28
N PRO A 253 -3.38 0.33 20.40
CA PRO A 253 -3.36 1.03 21.68
C PRO A 253 -1.92 1.40 22.07
N GLY A 254 -1.67 2.68 22.38
CA GLY A 254 -0.32 3.16 22.67
C GLY A 254 0.66 3.11 21.48
N ARG A 255 0.12 3.07 20.25
CA ARG A 255 0.85 2.87 18.98
C ARG A 255 1.50 1.48 18.83
N GLU A 256 0.98 0.49 19.53
CA GLU A 256 1.42 -0.91 19.42
C GLU A 256 0.29 -1.79 18.91
N ALA A 257 0.56 -2.55 17.85
CA ALA A 257 -0.37 -3.48 17.25
C ALA A 257 -0.85 -4.53 18.26
N SER A 258 -2.17 -4.58 18.46
CA SER A 258 -2.80 -5.54 19.37
C SER A 258 -3.24 -6.78 18.60
N LYS A 259 -2.60 -7.94 18.86
CA LYS A 259 -2.94 -9.22 18.22
C LYS A 259 -4.43 -9.54 18.34
N SER A 260 -5.03 -9.36 19.53
CA SER A 260 -6.43 -9.69 19.78
C SER A 260 -7.38 -8.74 19.05
N HIS A 261 -7.11 -7.44 19.06
CA HIS A 261 -7.97 -6.44 18.42
C HIS A 261 -7.90 -6.56 16.90
N ILE A 262 -6.69 -6.70 16.33
CA ILE A 262 -6.50 -6.91 14.89
C ILE A 262 -7.17 -8.20 14.44
N GLY A 263 -6.98 -9.31 15.17
CA GLY A 263 -7.61 -10.57 14.83
C GLY A 263 -9.14 -10.48 14.86
N CYS A 264 -9.69 -9.84 15.90
CA CYS A 264 -11.13 -9.65 16.02
C CYS A 264 -11.69 -8.74 14.91
N ASP A 265 -11.03 -7.64 14.62
CA ASP A 265 -11.42 -6.70 13.59
C ASP A 265 -11.44 -7.37 12.20
N ILE A 266 -10.43 -8.18 11.86
CA ILE A 266 -10.38 -8.96 10.62
C ILE A 266 -11.54 -9.95 10.55
N ASP A 267 -11.89 -10.63 11.65
CA ASP A 267 -13.01 -11.58 11.67
C ASP A 267 -14.34 -10.89 11.42
N TYR A 268 -14.55 -9.71 12.03
CA TYR A 268 -15.72 -8.88 11.77
C TYR A 268 -15.73 -8.40 10.32
N ALA A 269 -14.58 -8.00 9.78
CA ALA A 269 -14.47 -7.55 8.40
C ALA A 269 -14.80 -8.65 7.40
N MET A 270 -14.24 -9.85 7.56
CA MET A 270 -14.53 -11.00 6.71
C MET A 270 -16.02 -11.37 6.74
N ALA A 271 -16.61 -11.39 7.93
CA ALA A 271 -18.02 -11.72 8.09
C ALA A 271 -18.93 -10.63 7.48
N GLN A 272 -18.60 -9.36 7.66
CA GLN A 272 -19.28 -8.23 7.03
C GLN A 272 -19.20 -8.33 5.50
N MET A 273 -18.02 -8.51 4.92
CA MET A 273 -17.84 -8.66 3.47
C MET A 273 -18.66 -9.84 2.92
N ARG A 274 -18.66 -11.00 3.59
CA ARG A 274 -19.50 -12.15 3.20
C ARG A 274 -21.00 -11.84 3.26
N SER A 275 -21.45 -11.01 4.20
CA SER A 275 -22.88 -10.64 4.29
C SER A 275 -23.37 -9.75 3.13
N PHE A 276 -22.46 -9.01 2.49
CA PHE A 276 -22.76 -8.13 1.36
C PHE A 276 -22.48 -8.79 0.01
N VAL A 277 -21.31 -9.44 -0.13
CA VAL A 277 -20.79 -10.00 -1.39
C VAL A 277 -21.18 -11.46 -1.58
N GLY A 278 -21.40 -12.20 -0.49
CA GLY A 278 -21.79 -13.61 -0.50
C GLY A 278 -20.92 -14.48 0.38
N SER A 279 -21.50 -15.59 0.87
CA SER A 279 -20.82 -16.56 1.72
C SER A 279 -19.56 -17.14 1.08
N GLY A 280 -19.50 -17.21 -0.25
CA GLY A 280 -18.34 -17.69 -1.00
C GLY A 280 -17.15 -16.72 -1.05
N PHE A 281 -17.30 -15.49 -0.55
CA PHE A 281 -16.22 -14.50 -0.55
C PHE A 281 -15.07 -14.89 0.39
N THR A 282 -13.85 -14.67 -0.07
CA THR A 282 -12.61 -14.80 0.71
C THR A 282 -11.52 -13.95 0.10
N THR A 283 -10.63 -13.39 0.92
CA THR A 283 -9.44 -12.64 0.49
C THR A 283 -8.23 -13.08 1.30
N GLY A 284 -7.08 -13.25 0.65
CA GLY A 284 -5.79 -13.43 1.32
C GLY A 284 -5.10 -12.12 1.68
N ALA A 285 -5.65 -10.97 1.28
CA ALA A 285 -5.05 -9.65 1.45
C ALA A 285 -5.73 -8.82 2.55
N VAL A 286 -4.90 -8.22 3.39
CA VAL A 286 -5.28 -7.16 4.34
C VAL A 286 -4.31 -5.98 4.17
N ARG A 287 -4.80 -4.76 4.30
CA ARG A 287 -3.95 -3.59 4.54
C ARG A 287 -4.33 -3.00 5.88
N ASN A 288 -3.34 -2.86 6.75
CA ASN A 288 -3.53 -2.31 8.08
C ASN A 288 -3.82 -0.81 7.97
N PRO A 289 -4.84 -0.26 8.66
CA PRO A 289 -5.06 1.19 8.70
C PRO A 289 -3.77 1.93 9.07
N GLY A 290 -3.43 2.94 8.29
CA GLY A 290 -2.17 3.71 8.42
C GLY A 290 -0.92 2.99 7.90
N GLY A 291 -1.00 1.74 7.43
CA GLY A 291 0.12 0.92 6.95
C GLY A 291 0.83 0.16 8.06
N HIS A 292 1.28 -1.07 7.78
CA HIS A 292 2.06 -1.89 8.71
C HIS A 292 3.30 -1.13 9.19
N MET A 293 3.98 -0.43 8.28
CA MET A 293 5.17 0.39 8.57
C MET A 293 4.99 1.48 9.64
N SER A 294 3.76 1.89 9.96
CA SER A 294 3.49 3.04 10.85
C SER A 294 3.42 2.70 12.34
N TRP A 295 3.38 1.40 12.67
CA TRP A 295 3.09 0.89 14.01
C TRP A 295 4.18 -0.03 14.56
N ARG A 296 4.23 -0.19 15.88
CA ARG A 296 5.12 -1.13 16.58
C ARG A 296 4.36 -2.41 16.95
N GLY A 297 5.04 -3.39 17.53
CA GLY A 297 4.39 -4.59 18.11
C GLY A 297 4.07 -5.71 17.11
N TRP A 298 4.48 -5.59 15.84
CA TRP A 298 4.14 -6.56 14.81
C TRP A 298 4.69 -7.97 15.03
N SER A 299 5.81 -8.12 15.73
CA SER A 299 6.34 -9.45 16.08
C SER A 299 5.35 -10.31 16.87
N THR A 300 4.43 -9.69 17.62
CA THR A 300 3.37 -10.39 18.36
C THR A 300 2.02 -10.33 17.64
N ALA A 301 1.78 -9.30 16.82
CA ALA A 301 0.51 -9.07 16.14
C ALA A 301 0.38 -9.71 14.75
N ASP A 302 1.48 -9.90 14.00
CA ASP A 302 1.47 -10.57 12.69
C ASP A 302 0.79 -11.95 12.68
N PRO A 303 0.90 -12.78 13.74
CA PRO A 303 0.12 -14.00 13.88
C PRO A 303 -1.39 -13.81 13.73
N ALA A 304 -1.97 -12.66 14.10
CA ALA A 304 -3.39 -12.40 13.89
C ALA A 304 -3.80 -12.52 12.42
N MET A 305 -2.93 -12.12 11.49
CA MET A 305 -3.17 -12.20 10.05
C MET A 305 -2.76 -13.57 9.49
N SER A 306 -1.60 -14.09 9.88
CA SER A 306 -1.09 -15.34 9.31
C SER A 306 -1.88 -16.59 9.76
N GLU A 307 -2.40 -16.63 10.99
CA GLU A 307 -3.34 -17.66 11.48
C GLU A 307 -4.65 -17.68 10.66
N ARG A 308 -4.97 -16.56 10.00
CA ARG A 308 -6.12 -16.37 9.10
C ARG A 308 -5.77 -16.57 7.63
N HIS A 309 -4.55 -17.03 7.34
CA HIS A 309 -4.00 -17.16 5.98
C HIS A 309 -3.98 -15.85 5.19
N MET A 310 -3.83 -14.73 5.89
CA MET A 310 -3.77 -13.40 5.28
C MET A 310 -2.36 -12.85 5.30
N SER A 311 -2.00 -12.11 4.26
CA SER A 311 -0.77 -11.35 4.16
C SER A 311 -1.09 -9.87 4.17
N TRP A 312 -0.35 -9.10 4.97
CA TRP A 312 -0.47 -7.66 4.97
C TRP A 312 0.22 -7.06 3.75
N ILE A 313 -0.35 -5.96 3.24
CA ILE A 313 0.08 -5.32 2.00
C ILE A 313 0.21 -3.81 2.24
N ASP A 314 1.43 -3.30 2.22
CA ASP A 314 1.71 -1.85 2.27
C ASP A 314 1.84 -1.27 0.85
N TRP A 315 2.67 -0.24 0.62
CA TRP A 315 2.88 0.40 -0.69
C TRP A 315 4.32 0.87 -0.87
N ASN A 316 4.71 1.09 -2.14
CA ASN A 316 6.02 1.66 -2.53
C ASN A 316 5.88 2.81 -3.55
N ALA A 317 4.66 3.29 -3.77
CA ALA A 317 4.34 4.50 -4.51
C ALA A 317 3.01 5.04 -4.01
N LEU A 318 2.75 6.34 -4.16
CA LEU A 318 1.51 6.94 -3.68
C LEU A 318 1.08 8.18 -4.47
N SER A 319 -0.21 8.47 -4.44
CA SER A 319 -0.81 9.71 -4.98
C SER A 319 -0.54 10.94 -4.09
N LYS A 320 -0.14 10.72 -2.84
CA LYS A 320 -0.05 11.71 -1.74
C LYS A 320 -1.39 12.36 -1.37
N ASP A 321 -2.51 11.68 -1.60
CA ASP A 321 -3.85 12.18 -1.24
C ASP A 321 -4.22 12.10 0.25
N ALA A 322 -3.29 11.60 1.08
CA ALA A 322 -3.39 11.53 2.54
C ALA A 322 -2.24 12.24 3.30
N GLU A 323 -1.38 13.00 2.60
CA GLU A 323 -0.21 13.69 3.18
C GLU A 323 -0.55 15.05 3.85
N GLY A 324 -1.81 15.27 4.24
CA GLY A 324 -2.29 16.50 4.88
C GLY A 324 -2.46 17.73 3.97
N LYS A 325 -1.72 17.83 2.86
CA LYS A 325 -1.92 18.87 1.84
C LYS A 325 -2.99 18.44 0.83
N PRO A 326 -4.08 19.23 0.63
CA PRO A 326 -5.06 18.93 -0.41
C PRO A 326 -4.42 18.95 -1.80
N LEU A 327 -4.73 17.92 -2.60
CA LEU A 327 -4.35 17.87 -4.01
C LEU A 327 -5.14 18.89 -4.82
N THR A 328 -4.47 19.54 -5.76
CA THR A 328 -5.03 20.64 -6.56
C THR A 328 -5.45 20.22 -7.96
N GLY A 329 -4.86 19.14 -8.50
CA GLY A 329 -5.14 18.70 -9.87
C GLY A 329 -4.64 17.29 -10.18
N THR A 330 -5.05 16.79 -11.34
CA THR A 330 -4.68 15.44 -11.80
C THR A 330 -3.19 15.31 -12.12
N ASP A 331 -2.58 16.39 -12.59
CA ASP A 331 -1.15 16.41 -12.93
C ASP A 331 -0.28 16.29 -11.67
N GLU A 332 -0.69 16.90 -10.55
CA GLU A 332 -0.03 16.74 -9.25
C GLU A 332 -0.06 15.28 -8.79
N VAL A 333 -1.20 14.58 -8.92
CA VAL A 333 -1.30 13.15 -8.57
C VAL A 333 -0.36 12.28 -9.42
N VAL A 334 -0.33 12.52 -10.73
CA VAL A 334 0.55 11.76 -11.63
C VAL A 334 2.02 12.07 -11.37
N GLN A 335 2.33 13.31 -11.00
CA GLN A 335 3.69 13.72 -10.64
C GLN A 335 4.13 13.06 -9.31
N ASN A 336 3.28 13.06 -8.29
CA ASN A 336 3.54 12.36 -7.03
C ASN A 336 3.81 10.86 -7.24
N LEU A 337 3.01 10.21 -8.10
CA LEU A 337 3.22 8.82 -8.48
C LEU A 337 4.59 8.62 -9.15
N LYS A 338 4.97 9.48 -10.09
CA LYS A 338 6.28 9.40 -10.77
C LYS A 338 7.44 9.53 -9.79
N GLU A 339 7.37 10.51 -8.89
CA GLU A 339 8.42 10.81 -7.91
C GLU A 339 8.59 9.63 -6.94
N THR A 340 7.50 9.21 -6.31
CA THR A 340 7.55 8.13 -5.31
C THR A 340 7.92 6.78 -5.93
N ALA A 341 7.47 6.48 -7.16
CA ALA A 341 7.90 5.28 -7.86
C ALA A 341 9.40 5.29 -8.25
N ALA A 342 10.00 6.47 -8.41
CA ALA A 342 11.41 6.62 -8.74
C ALA A 342 12.33 6.39 -7.53
N GLU A 343 11.85 6.61 -6.30
CA GLU A 343 12.59 6.38 -5.06
C GLU A 343 13.09 4.93 -4.94
N TYR A 344 12.39 3.98 -5.57
CA TYR A 344 12.70 2.56 -5.57
C TYR A 344 13.48 2.09 -6.82
N GLY A 345 14.07 3.00 -7.59
CA GLY A 345 14.97 2.65 -8.70
C GLY A 345 14.30 1.88 -9.84
N THR A 346 13.02 2.16 -10.12
CA THR A 346 12.19 1.51 -11.15
C THR A 346 11.93 0.01 -10.91
N PRO A 347 11.23 -0.36 -9.81
CA PRO A 347 10.98 -1.76 -9.48
C PRO A 347 10.14 -2.47 -10.55
N ASN A 348 10.22 -3.80 -10.60
CA ASN A 348 9.34 -4.59 -11.46
C ASN A 348 7.93 -4.71 -10.87
N VAL A 349 7.78 -4.47 -9.57
CA VAL A 349 6.48 -4.44 -8.89
C VAL A 349 6.27 -3.05 -8.26
N LEU A 350 5.20 -2.37 -8.69
CA LEU A 350 4.71 -1.15 -8.05
C LEU A 350 3.38 -1.42 -7.36
N LEU A 351 3.27 -0.99 -6.10
CA LEU A 351 2.04 -0.93 -5.34
C LEU A 351 1.73 0.52 -5.02
N ILE A 352 0.66 1.03 -5.61
CA ILE A 352 0.30 2.45 -5.55
C ILE A 352 -0.83 2.62 -4.54
N LEU A 353 -0.55 3.33 -3.44
CA LEU A 353 -1.56 3.77 -2.49
C LEU A 353 -2.35 4.97 -3.05
N ASN A 354 -3.66 4.83 -2.99
CA ASN A 354 -4.65 5.87 -3.25
C ASN A 354 -5.80 5.67 -2.25
N HIS A 355 -6.67 6.66 -2.15
CA HIS A 355 -7.90 6.52 -1.38
C HIS A 355 -9.11 6.80 -2.28
N ASP A 356 -10.17 6.01 -2.13
CA ASP A 356 -11.48 6.29 -2.71
C ASP A 356 -12.51 6.73 -1.65
N ALA A 357 -12.03 7.39 -0.58
CA ALA A 357 -12.85 8.07 0.43
C ALA A 357 -13.58 9.31 -0.11
N GLU A 358 -14.56 9.82 0.65
CA GLU A 358 -15.52 10.84 0.19
C GLU A 358 -14.89 12.15 -0.31
N ASP A 359 -13.77 12.57 0.27
CA ASP A 359 -13.04 13.81 -0.02
C ASP A 359 -12.06 13.66 -1.21
N LYS A 360 -11.79 12.43 -1.68
CA LYS A 360 -10.73 12.10 -2.66
C LYS A 360 -11.14 12.33 -4.12
N LYS A 361 -11.81 13.45 -4.40
CA LYS A 361 -12.30 13.84 -5.74
C LYS A 361 -11.19 13.95 -6.78
N VAL A 362 -10.03 14.49 -6.40
CA VAL A 362 -8.91 14.69 -7.33
C VAL A 362 -8.30 13.34 -7.71
N THR A 363 -8.00 12.48 -6.72
CA THR A 363 -7.52 11.11 -6.95
C THR A 363 -8.45 10.32 -7.86
N ALA A 364 -9.76 10.35 -7.58
CA ALA A 364 -10.75 9.64 -8.40
C ALA A 364 -10.75 10.11 -9.87
N ARG A 365 -10.52 11.40 -10.12
CA ARG A 365 -10.37 11.96 -11.48
C ARG A 365 -9.05 11.56 -12.15
N SER A 366 -8.00 11.32 -11.38
CA SER A 366 -6.65 11.04 -11.89
C SER A 366 -6.48 9.62 -12.43
N VAL A 367 -7.43 8.71 -12.15
CA VAL A 367 -7.33 7.28 -12.51
C VAL A 367 -6.95 7.03 -13.98
N PRO A 368 -7.61 7.65 -14.99
CA PRO A 368 -7.21 7.44 -16.38
C PRO A 368 -5.77 7.86 -16.68
N ALA A 369 -5.30 8.96 -16.07
CA ALA A 369 -3.96 9.47 -16.28
C ALA A 369 -2.90 8.59 -15.59
N MET A 370 -3.19 8.08 -14.39
CA MET A 370 -2.34 7.09 -13.70
C MET A 370 -2.20 5.81 -14.53
N VAL A 371 -3.31 5.25 -15.02
CA VAL A 371 -3.30 4.04 -15.86
C VAL A 371 -2.51 4.27 -17.15
N LYS A 372 -2.71 5.42 -17.81
CA LYS A 372 -1.95 5.79 -19.02
C LYS A 372 -0.44 5.87 -18.73
N TYR A 373 -0.05 6.50 -17.63
CA TYR A 373 1.35 6.59 -17.21
C TYR A 373 1.95 5.20 -16.98
N LEU A 374 1.31 4.36 -16.16
CA LEU A 374 1.79 3.01 -15.84
C LEU A 374 1.96 2.15 -17.10
N LYS A 375 0.97 2.17 -18.00
CA LYS A 375 1.04 1.47 -19.30
C LYS A 375 2.18 1.99 -20.18
N SER A 376 2.40 3.32 -20.23
CA SER A 376 3.53 3.89 -21.00
C SER A 376 4.91 3.53 -20.44
N LYS A 377 4.98 3.08 -19.18
CA LYS A 377 6.19 2.52 -18.56
C LYS A 377 6.28 0.99 -18.69
N GLY A 378 5.35 0.36 -19.40
CA GLY A 378 5.34 -1.08 -19.65
C GLY A 378 4.81 -1.91 -18.49
N TYR A 379 4.11 -1.33 -17.52
CA TYR A 379 3.44 -2.09 -16.46
C TYR A 379 2.12 -2.68 -16.95
N GLU A 380 1.91 -3.95 -16.64
CA GLU A 380 0.58 -4.57 -16.65
C GLU A 380 -0.13 -4.29 -15.31
N LEU A 381 -1.43 -4.01 -15.37
CA LEU A 381 -2.24 -3.82 -14.16
C LEU A 381 -2.75 -5.16 -13.64
N GLY A 382 -2.43 -5.43 -12.37
CA GLY A 382 -2.85 -6.62 -11.63
C GLY A 382 -3.78 -6.31 -10.46
N VAL A 383 -4.40 -7.36 -9.93
CA VAL A 383 -5.18 -7.32 -8.68
C VAL A 383 -4.64 -8.34 -7.67
N ILE A 384 -4.87 -8.10 -6.39
CA ILE A 384 -4.38 -8.91 -5.27
C ILE A 384 -5.53 -9.77 -4.74
N ALA A 385 -5.35 -11.10 -4.69
CA ALA A 385 -6.36 -12.06 -4.24
C ALA A 385 -5.88 -13.01 -3.16
#